data_AF-A0A834U289-F1
#
_entry.id   AF-A0A834U289-F1
#
_cell.length_a   1.000
_cell.length_b   1.000
_cell.length_c   1.000
_cell.angle_alpha   90.00
_cell.angle_beta   90.00
_cell.angle_gamma   90.00
#
_symmetry.space_group_name_H-M   'P 1'
#
loop_
_entity.id
_entity.type
_entity.pdbx_description
1 polymer ?
#
loop_
_entity_poly.entity_id
_entity_poly.type
_entity_poly.pdbx_seq_one_letter_code
_entity_poly.pdbx_strand_id
1 'polypeptide(L)'
;MVPLGWIYGVVGLIAATAISLYANALIAKLHEFGGKRHIRYRDLAGYIYGRKAYSLTWALQYVNLFMINTGYIILAGSALKAVYVLFRDDHQMKLPYFIAIAGFVCAMFAVCIPHLSALRVWLGFSTVFSFIYIVTAFSLSLKDGMKSPARDYSIPGSTTSKIFTTIGASANLVFAFNTGMLPEIQATIRQPVVKNMMKALYFQFTVGVVPLYLITFTGYWAYGSSTQAYLMNNVNGPVWLKATANIAAFLQSVIALHIFASPMYEYLDTKYGVTGNALAIKNLSFRVLVRGGYLAFNTFVSALLPFLGDFMSLTGAISTFPLTFILANHMYLVAKKNKLTSMQKLWHWLNVCFFGVMSVASAIAALRLIAVDSKTYHLFADL
;
A
#
# COMPACT_ATOMS: atom_id res chain seq x y z
N MET A 1 -0.04 -1.13 -15.02
CA MET A 1 -0.10 -0.51 -16.35
C MET A 1 -1.05 -1.23 -17.31
N VAL A 2 -1.12 -2.57 -17.28
CA VAL A 2 -1.98 -3.38 -18.17
C VAL A 2 -3.39 -2.80 -18.39
N PRO A 3 -4.17 -2.40 -17.35
CA PRO A 3 -5.53 -1.94 -17.58
C PRO A 3 -5.64 -0.53 -18.20
N LEU A 4 -4.55 0.24 -18.21
CA LEU A 4 -4.48 1.60 -18.73
C LEU A 4 -3.81 1.66 -20.11
N GLY A 5 -3.07 0.62 -20.50
CA GLY A 5 -2.18 0.66 -21.64
C GLY A 5 -0.91 1.49 -21.38
N TRP A 6 -0.09 1.67 -22.42
CA TRP A 6 1.22 2.30 -22.32
C TRP A 6 1.12 3.80 -22.01
N ILE A 7 0.47 4.57 -22.90
CA ILE A 7 0.43 6.04 -22.83
C ILE A 7 -0.23 6.50 -21.52
N TYR A 8 -1.46 6.05 -21.26
CA TYR A 8 -2.19 6.45 -20.04
C TYR A 8 -1.59 5.85 -18.78
N GLY A 9 -0.92 4.70 -18.86
CA GLY A 9 -0.16 4.14 -17.73
C GLY A 9 1.01 5.04 -17.31
N VAL A 10 1.82 5.50 -18.28
CA VAL A 10 2.96 6.39 -18.02
C VAL A 10 2.49 7.76 -17.55
N VAL A 11 1.57 8.39 -18.29
CA VAL A 11 1.01 9.71 -17.93
C VAL A 11 0.33 9.64 -16.56
N GLY A 12 -0.43 8.57 -16.31
CA GLY A 12 -1.12 8.34 -15.04
C GLY A 12 -0.16 8.20 -13.85
N LEU A 13 0.95 7.48 -14.00
CA LEU A 13 1.96 7.34 -12.93
C LEU A 13 2.67 8.67 -12.62
N ILE A 14 3.02 9.44 -13.66
CA ILE A 14 3.64 10.76 -13.50
C ILE A 14 2.66 11.74 -12.85
N ALA A 15 1.41 11.77 -13.30
CA ALA A 15 0.36 12.60 -12.72
C ALA A 15 0.07 12.20 -11.27
N ALA A 16 -0.07 10.90 -10.98
CA ALA A 16 -0.28 10.40 -9.63
C ALA A 16 0.86 10.81 -8.69
N THR A 17 2.11 10.76 -9.14
CA THR A 17 3.28 11.22 -8.37
C THR A 17 3.19 12.71 -8.06
N ALA A 18 2.92 13.55 -9.06
CA ALA A 18 2.84 15.00 -8.88
C ALA A 18 1.69 15.41 -7.95
N ILE A 19 0.49 14.85 -8.16
CA ILE A 19 -0.69 15.14 -7.34
C ILE A 19 -0.49 14.61 -5.91
N SER A 20 0.13 13.44 -5.75
CA SER A 20 0.41 12.88 -4.42
C SER A 20 1.45 13.71 -3.67
N LEU A 21 2.51 14.17 -4.33
CA LEU A 21 3.46 15.11 -3.73
C LEU A 21 2.75 16.38 -3.24
N TYR A 22 1.85 16.92 -4.06
CA TYR A 22 1.05 18.09 -3.70
C TYR A 22 0.20 17.81 -2.45
N ALA A 23 -0.57 16.73 -2.44
CA ALA A 23 -1.42 16.35 -1.31
C ALA A 23 -0.62 16.11 -0.02
N ASN A 24 0.51 15.39 -0.10
CA ASN A 24 1.43 15.19 1.02
C ASN A 24 1.98 16.52 1.55
N ALA A 25 2.38 17.44 0.66
CA ALA A 25 2.89 18.74 1.03
C ALA A 25 1.84 19.60 1.76
N LEU A 26 0.55 19.49 1.40
CA LEU A 26 -0.53 20.18 2.11
C LEU A 26 -0.61 19.70 3.57
N ILE A 27 -0.65 18.38 3.79
CA ILE A 27 -0.69 17.81 5.15
C ILE A 27 0.57 18.15 5.93
N ALA A 28 1.75 18.03 5.32
CA ALA A 28 3.01 18.31 5.99
C ALA A 28 3.10 19.75 6.53
N LYS A 29 2.52 20.72 5.82
CA LYS A 29 2.44 22.12 6.23
C LYS A 29 1.47 22.39 7.39
N LEU A 30 0.55 21.47 7.65
CA LEU A 30 -0.44 21.58 8.73
C LEU A 30 0.03 20.97 10.06
N HIS A 31 1.21 20.34 10.10
CA HIS A 31 1.70 19.64 11.30
C HIS A 31 1.80 20.52 12.57
N GLU A 32 2.20 21.79 12.41
CA GLU A 32 2.30 22.77 13.50
C GLU A 32 1.16 23.82 13.46
N PHE A 33 0.00 23.44 12.90
CA PHE A 33 -1.15 24.33 12.83
C PHE A 33 -1.66 24.71 14.22
N GLY A 34 -2.01 25.99 14.41
CA GLY A 34 -2.48 26.49 15.71
C GLY A 34 -1.42 26.54 16.82
N GLY A 35 -0.12 26.48 16.48
CA GLY A 35 0.97 26.54 17.45
C GLY A 35 1.17 25.26 18.27
N LYS A 36 0.44 24.19 17.96
CA LYS A 36 0.57 22.87 18.58
C LYS A 36 1.02 21.84 17.55
N ARG A 37 1.75 20.84 18.01
CA ARG A 37 2.16 19.69 17.18
C ARG A 37 1.04 18.67 17.14
N HIS A 38 0.56 18.38 15.94
CA HIS A 38 -0.42 17.33 15.72
C HIS A 38 0.30 16.07 15.24
N ILE A 39 0.41 15.10 16.14
CA ILE A 39 1.20 13.87 15.95
C ILE A 39 0.49 12.87 15.04
N ARG A 40 -0.85 12.81 15.10
CA ARG A 40 -1.65 11.81 14.37
C ARG A 40 -2.60 12.47 13.39
N TYR A 41 -2.91 11.77 12.29
CA TYR A 41 -3.80 12.30 11.26
C TYR A 41 -5.19 12.67 11.79
N ARG A 42 -5.74 11.81 12.66
CA ARG A 42 -7.02 12.03 13.34
C ARG A 42 -7.01 13.21 14.30
N ASP A 43 -5.89 13.50 14.96
CA ASP A 43 -5.80 14.59 15.94
C ASP A 43 -5.85 15.93 15.22
N LEU A 44 -5.19 16.02 14.06
CA LEU A 44 -5.24 17.18 13.20
C LEU A 44 -6.66 17.40 12.66
N ALA A 45 -7.32 16.34 12.17
CA ALA A 45 -8.71 16.41 11.71
C ALA A 45 -9.68 16.81 12.84
N GLY A 46 -9.49 16.24 14.03
CA GLY A 46 -10.27 16.56 15.23
C GLY A 46 -10.12 18.00 15.68
N TYR A 47 -8.93 18.58 15.56
CA TYR A 47 -8.68 19.98 15.90
C TYR A 47 -9.35 20.94 14.91
N ILE A 48 -9.37 20.60 13.61
CA ILE A 48 -9.94 21.47 12.57
C ILE A 48 -11.47 21.38 12.50
N TYR A 49 -12.05 20.18 12.66
CA TYR A 49 -13.47 19.93 12.42
C TYR A 49 -14.27 19.45 13.65
N GLY A 50 -13.60 19.16 14.77
CA GLY A 50 -14.23 18.63 15.98
C GLY A 50 -14.31 17.09 16.04
N ARG A 51 -14.98 16.59 17.09
CA ARG A 51 -14.97 15.15 17.47
C ARG A 51 -15.57 14.20 16.42
N LYS A 52 -16.57 14.63 15.64
CA LYS A 52 -17.17 13.78 14.60
C LYS A 52 -16.17 13.42 13.49
N ALA A 53 -15.40 14.42 13.04
CA ALA A 53 -14.37 14.22 12.03
C ALA A 53 -13.20 13.38 12.57
N TYR A 54 -12.81 13.55 13.83
CA TYR A 54 -11.83 12.68 14.49
C TYR A 54 -12.22 11.20 14.34
N SER A 55 -13.48 10.85 14.66
CA SER A 55 -13.96 9.48 14.59
C SER A 55 -14.01 8.95 13.15
N LEU A 56 -14.44 9.79 12.20
CA LEU A 56 -14.50 9.42 10.79
C LEU A 56 -13.11 9.20 10.18
N THR A 57 -12.17 10.13 10.40
CA THR A 57 -10.79 10.01 9.94
C THR A 57 -10.12 8.79 10.56
N TRP A 58 -10.41 8.49 11.83
CA TRP A 58 -9.90 7.28 12.47
C TRP A 58 -10.45 6.00 11.82
N ALA A 59 -11.77 5.93 11.57
CA ALA A 59 -12.36 4.78 10.90
C ALA A 59 -11.76 4.55 9.51
N LEU A 60 -11.61 5.61 8.71
CA LEU A 60 -10.98 5.54 7.39
C LEU A 60 -9.51 5.13 7.49
N GLN A 61 -8.75 5.68 8.44
CA GLN A 61 -7.34 5.32 8.65
C GLN A 61 -7.21 3.85 9.07
N TYR A 62 -8.09 3.35 9.95
CA TYR A 62 -8.13 1.95 10.34
C TYR A 62 -8.41 1.04 9.14
N VAL A 63 -9.40 1.36 8.31
CA VAL A 63 -9.68 0.63 7.07
C VAL A 63 -8.46 0.63 6.15
N ASN A 64 -7.80 1.78 5.97
CA ASN A 64 -6.57 1.86 5.16
C ASN A 64 -5.49 0.90 5.66
N LEU A 65 -5.16 0.95 6.96
CA LEU A 65 -4.11 0.13 7.56
C LEU A 65 -4.48 -1.37 7.51
N PHE A 66 -5.75 -1.71 7.77
CA PHE A 66 -6.23 -3.08 7.67
C PHE A 66 -6.04 -3.64 6.26
N MET A 67 -6.49 -2.89 5.25
CA MET A 67 -6.39 -3.28 3.85
C MET A 67 -4.92 -3.37 3.39
N ILE A 68 -4.07 -2.39 3.71
CA ILE A 68 -2.64 -2.45 3.38
C ILE A 68 -2.00 -3.72 3.97
N ASN A 69 -2.33 -4.06 5.21
CA ASN A 69 -1.85 -5.28 5.84
C ASN A 69 -2.34 -6.54 5.10
N THR A 70 -3.61 -6.58 4.67
CA THR A 70 -4.13 -7.68 3.82
C THR A 70 -3.31 -7.81 2.54
N GLY A 71 -3.05 -6.69 1.84
CA GLY A 71 -2.24 -6.68 0.62
C GLY A 71 -0.83 -7.22 0.83
N TYR A 72 -0.17 -6.88 1.95
CA TYR A 72 1.14 -7.42 2.29
C TYR A 72 1.12 -8.92 2.60
N ILE A 73 0.07 -9.45 3.23
CA ILE A 73 -0.06 -10.90 3.45
C ILE A 73 -0.25 -11.63 2.12
N ILE A 74 -1.09 -11.11 1.21
CA ILE A 74 -1.28 -11.66 -0.14
C ILE A 74 0.04 -11.63 -0.93
N LEU A 75 0.79 -10.53 -0.84
CA LEU A 75 2.09 -10.38 -1.50
C LEU A 75 3.13 -11.37 -0.93
N ALA A 76 3.19 -11.51 0.39
CA ALA A 76 4.07 -12.47 1.06
C ALA A 76 3.71 -13.92 0.68
N GLY A 77 2.42 -14.27 0.65
CA GLY A 77 1.94 -15.58 0.19
C GLY A 77 2.29 -15.85 -1.27
N SER A 78 2.09 -14.86 -2.15
CA SER A 78 2.46 -14.94 -3.57
C SER A 78 3.97 -15.16 -3.76
N ALA A 79 4.80 -14.43 -3.01
CA ALA A 79 6.24 -14.59 -3.05
C ALA A 79 6.67 -15.98 -2.58
N LEU A 80 6.07 -16.51 -1.51
CA LEU A 80 6.37 -17.84 -0.99
C LEU A 80 5.92 -18.96 -1.95
N LYS A 81 4.73 -18.84 -2.55
CA LYS A 81 4.26 -19.73 -3.63
C LYS A 81 5.23 -19.72 -4.80
N ALA A 82 5.71 -18.55 -5.20
CA ALA A 82 6.67 -18.41 -6.29
C ALA A 82 8.03 -19.05 -5.97
N VAL A 83 8.43 -19.17 -4.69
CA VAL A 83 9.59 -20.00 -4.31
C VAL A 83 9.27 -21.48 -4.46
N TYR A 84 8.10 -21.93 -3.98
CA TYR A 84 7.72 -23.34 -4.02
C TYR A 84 7.73 -23.90 -5.46
N VAL A 85 7.06 -23.21 -6.38
CA VAL A 85 6.93 -23.61 -7.79
C VAL A 85 8.29 -23.71 -8.50
N LEU A 86 9.33 -23.00 -8.02
CA LEU A 86 10.68 -23.10 -8.60
C LEU A 86 11.37 -24.43 -8.31
N PHE A 87 11.02 -25.11 -7.22
CA PHE A 87 11.63 -26.37 -6.80
C PHE A 87 10.69 -27.56 -6.96
N ARG A 88 9.38 -27.33 -6.81
CA ARG A 88 8.37 -28.37 -6.83
C ARG A 88 7.06 -27.80 -7.37
N ASP A 89 6.69 -28.20 -8.57
CA ASP A 89 5.45 -27.77 -9.25
C ASP A 89 4.44 -28.91 -9.33
N ASP A 90 4.08 -29.49 -8.18
CA ASP A 90 3.16 -30.62 -8.09
C ASP A 90 1.68 -30.22 -7.94
N HIS A 91 1.39 -28.91 -8.00
CA HIS A 91 0.05 -28.33 -7.89
C HIS A 91 -0.72 -28.70 -6.60
N GLN A 92 -0.04 -29.27 -5.59
CA GLN A 92 -0.68 -29.68 -4.33
C GLN A 92 -0.96 -28.50 -3.41
N MET A 93 -0.02 -27.55 -3.36
CA MET A 93 -0.07 -26.39 -2.48
C MET A 93 -0.59 -25.16 -3.23
N LYS A 94 -1.83 -24.78 -2.92
CA LYS A 94 -2.49 -23.58 -3.46
C LYS A 94 -2.07 -22.29 -2.75
N LEU A 95 -2.25 -21.14 -3.39
CA LEU A 95 -1.95 -19.81 -2.87
C LEU A 95 -2.49 -19.55 -1.44
N PRO A 96 -3.74 -19.92 -1.08
CA PRO A 96 -4.26 -19.69 0.27
C PRO A 96 -3.46 -20.36 1.39
N TYR A 97 -2.82 -21.51 1.13
CA TYR A 97 -1.95 -22.16 2.13
C TYR A 97 -0.69 -21.33 2.37
N PHE A 98 -0.08 -20.79 1.31
CA PHE A 98 1.07 -19.90 1.44
C PHE A 98 0.71 -18.58 2.12
N ILE A 99 -0.49 -18.06 1.88
CA ILE A 99 -1.05 -16.89 2.60
C ILE A 99 -1.20 -17.21 4.09
N ALA A 100 -1.70 -18.39 4.45
CA ALA A 100 -1.81 -18.81 5.85
C ALA A 100 -0.44 -18.92 6.53
N ILE A 101 0.56 -19.50 5.85
CA ILE A 101 1.95 -19.56 6.34
C ILE A 101 2.53 -18.15 6.51
N ALA A 102 2.33 -17.26 5.52
CA ALA A 102 2.79 -15.88 5.60
C ALA A 102 2.14 -15.13 6.78
N GLY A 103 0.84 -15.31 6.98
CA GLY A 103 0.11 -14.75 8.12
C GLY A 103 0.61 -15.26 9.46
N PHE A 104 0.93 -16.56 9.56
CA PHE A 104 1.54 -17.14 10.75
C PHE A 104 2.93 -16.52 11.05
N VAL A 105 3.80 -16.40 10.05
CA VAL A 105 5.11 -15.76 10.20
C VAL A 105 4.95 -14.28 10.59
N CYS A 106 3.97 -13.57 10.01
CA CYS A 106 3.65 -12.22 10.41
C CYS A 106 3.20 -12.16 11.88
N ALA A 107 2.35 -13.09 12.33
CA ALA A 107 1.92 -13.15 13.73
C ALA A 107 3.08 -13.42 14.69
N MET A 108 4.00 -14.33 14.34
CA MET A 108 5.22 -14.55 15.11
C MET A 108 6.06 -13.28 15.22
N PHE A 109 6.28 -12.58 14.11
CA PHE A 109 7.05 -11.33 14.09
C PHE A 109 6.38 -10.24 14.95
N ALA A 110 5.04 -10.14 14.94
CA ALA A 110 4.27 -9.18 15.74
C ALA A 110 4.38 -9.41 17.25
N VAL A 111 4.55 -10.67 17.65
CA VAL A 111 4.71 -11.08 19.04
C VAL A 111 6.16 -10.87 19.48
N CYS A 112 7.12 -11.30 18.66
CA CYS A 112 8.56 -11.24 18.95
C CYS A 112 9.14 -9.83 18.96
N ILE A 113 8.52 -8.86 18.27
CA ILE A 113 9.02 -7.48 18.21
C ILE A 113 8.14 -6.57 19.08
N PRO A 114 8.55 -6.33 20.34
CA PRO A 114 7.72 -5.64 21.32
C PRO A 114 7.60 -4.14 21.10
N HIS A 115 8.61 -3.49 20.52
CA HIS A 115 8.78 -2.04 20.58
C HIS A 115 9.10 -1.42 19.21
N LEU A 116 8.57 -0.20 18.97
CA LEU A 116 8.83 0.59 17.77
C LEU A 116 10.32 0.93 17.57
N SER A 117 11.12 0.97 18.65
CA SER A 117 12.57 1.19 18.58
C SER A 117 13.30 0.05 17.85
N ALA A 118 12.84 -1.19 18.01
CA ALA A 118 13.41 -2.34 17.33
C ALA A 118 13.12 -2.30 15.82
N LEU A 119 11.98 -1.74 15.40
CA LEU A 119 11.64 -1.59 13.97
C LEU A 119 12.67 -0.73 13.21
N ARG A 120 13.40 0.16 13.88
CA ARG A 120 14.45 0.97 13.24
C ARG A 120 15.51 0.11 12.55
N VAL A 121 15.95 -0.97 13.20
CA VAL A 121 16.96 -1.88 12.63
C VAL A 121 16.35 -2.68 11.48
N TRP A 122 15.10 -3.12 11.63
CA TRP A 122 14.36 -3.85 10.61
C TRP A 122 14.12 -3.02 9.34
N LEU A 123 14.04 -1.69 9.42
CA LEU A 123 13.99 -0.83 8.24
C LEU A 123 15.23 -0.99 7.36
N GLY A 124 16.42 -1.10 7.95
CA GLY A 124 17.66 -1.33 7.19
C GLY A 124 17.63 -2.65 6.43
N PHE A 125 17.21 -3.74 7.09
CA PHE A 125 17.02 -5.05 6.44
C PHE A 125 15.94 -4.99 5.36
N SER A 126 14.81 -4.33 5.62
CA SER A 126 13.75 -4.13 4.61
C SER A 126 14.30 -3.42 3.38
N THR A 127 15.14 -2.40 3.54
CA THR A 127 15.75 -1.69 2.40
C THR A 127 16.64 -2.63 1.58
N VAL A 128 17.48 -3.45 2.23
CA VAL A 128 18.32 -4.44 1.54
C VAL A 128 17.48 -5.44 0.76
N PHE A 129 16.43 -6.01 1.38
CA PHE A 129 15.54 -6.94 0.71
C PHE A 129 14.78 -6.30 -0.46
N SER A 130 14.33 -5.05 -0.31
CA SER A 130 13.76 -4.28 -1.42
C SER A 130 14.75 -4.14 -2.58
N PHE A 131 16.01 -3.76 -2.31
CA PHE A 131 17.02 -3.63 -3.37
C PHE A 131 17.31 -4.95 -4.08
N ILE A 132 17.42 -6.07 -3.35
CA ILE A 132 17.60 -7.40 -3.94
C ILE A 132 16.48 -7.71 -4.92
N TYR A 133 15.23 -7.49 -4.51
CA TYR A 133 14.07 -7.67 -5.38
C TYR A 133 14.12 -6.74 -6.59
N ILE A 134 14.36 -5.44 -6.38
CA ILE A 134 14.35 -4.42 -7.45
C ILE A 134 15.41 -4.72 -8.51
N VAL A 135 16.65 -4.96 -8.10
CA VAL A 135 17.77 -5.24 -9.01
C VAL A 135 17.49 -6.53 -9.79
N THR A 136 17.05 -7.58 -9.11
CA THR A 136 16.77 -8.86 -9.75
C THR A 136 15.61 -8.77 -10.74
N ALA A 137 14.47 -8.21 -10.32
CA ALA A 137 13.29 -8.06 -11.15
C ALA A 137 13.59 -7.21 -12.39
N PHE A 138 14.33 -6.11 -12.22
CA PHE A 138 14.76 -5.27 -13.35
C PHE A 138 15.69 -6.01 -14.29
N SER A 139 16.76 -6.63 -13.79
CA SER A 139 17.74 -7.32 -14.65
C SER A 139 17.12 -8.48 -15.42
N LEU A 140 16.25 -9.27 -14.80
CA LEU A 140 15.55 -10.37 -15.47
C LEU A 140 14.51 -9.85 -16.48
N SER A 141 13.73 -8.83 -16.11
CA SER A 141 12.76 -8.21 -17.03
C SER A 141 13.46 -7.59 -18.24
N LEU A 142 14.60 -6.93 -18.04
CA LEU A 142 15.40 -6.35 -19.12
C LEU A 142 15.93 -7.44 -20.06
N LYS A 143 16.50 -8.51 -19.50
CA LYS A 143 16.99 -9.67 -20.27
C LYS A 143 15.87 -10.30 -21.09
N ASP A 144 14.71 -10.51 -20.50
CA ASP A 144 13.56 -11.10 -21.19
C ASP A 144 13.05 -10.15 -22.27
N GLY A 145 12.85 -8.87 -21.95
CA GLY A 145 12.41 -7.86 -22.90
C GLY A 145 13.37 -7.63 -24.08
N MET A 146 14.67 -7.88 -23.92
CA MET A 146 15.61 -7.86 -25.05
C MET A 146 15.49 -9.08 -25.96
N LYS A 147 14.97 -10.21 -25.44
CA LYS A 147 14.94 -11.50 -26.15
C LYS A 147 13.59 -11.86 -26.75
N SER A 148 12.47 -11.38 -26.18
CA SER A 148 11.15 -11.74 -26.72
C SER A 148 10.79 -10.99 -28.02
N PRO A 149 9.85 -11.55 -28.82
CA PRO A 149 9.32 -10.90 -30.02
C PRO A 149 8.41 -9.71 -29.70
N ALA A 150 7.81 -9.08 -30.71
CA ALA A 150 6.90 -7.95 -30.53
C ALA A 150 5.79 -8.26 -29.49
N ARG A 151 5.53 -7.33 -28.57
CA ARG A 151 4.59 -7.51 -27.46
C ARG A 151 3.27 -6.85 -27.78
N ASP A 152 2.19 -7.50 -27.36
CA ASP A 152 0.89 -6.86 -27.34
C ASP A 152 0.76 -5.94 -26.13
N TYR A 153 0.34 -4.70 -26.37
CA TYR A 153 0.04 -3.70 -25.35
C TYR A 153 -1.45 -3.33 -25.33
N SER A 154 -2.28 -4.09 -26.04
CA SER A 154 -3.72 -3.93 -26.02
C SER A 154 -4.27 -4.23 -24.62
N ILE A 155 -5.28 -3.48 -24.22
CA ILE A 155 -5.95 -3.70 -22.94
C ILE A 155 -6.80 -4.98 -23.06
N PRO A 156 -6.56 -6.03 -22.25
CA PRO A 156 -7.26 -7.29 -22.37
C PRO A 156 -8.73 -7.19 -21.89
N GLY A 157 -9.59 -8.08 -22.39
CA GLY A 157 -10.98 -8.23 -21.97
C GLY A 157 -12.02 -7.56 -22.87
N SER A 158 -13.30 -7.77 -22.54
CA SER A 158 -14.45 -7.18 -23.24
C SER A 158 -14.57 -5.66 -22.97
N THR A 159 -15.31 -4.93 -23.81
CA THR A 159 -15.50 -3.47 -23.66
C THR A 159 -15.94 -3.07 -22.25
N THR A 160 -16.90 -3.80 -21.68
CA THR A 160 -17.36 -3.56 -20.30
C THR A 160 -16.25 -3.83 -19.29
N SER A 161 -15.50 -4.93 -19.43
CA SER A 161 -14.38 -5.23 -18.54
C SER A 161 -13.32 -4.13 -18.58
N LYS A 162 -12.95 -3.65 -19.78
CA LYS A 162 -11.98 -2.56 -19.97
C LYS A 162 -12.36 -1.30 -19.21
N ILE A 163 -13.63 -0.90 -19.23
CA ILE A 163 -14.09 0.29 -18.50
C ILE A 163 -13.86 0.12 -16.99
N PHE A 164 -14.31 -0.99 -16.41
CA PHE A 164 -14.16 -1.22 -14.97
C PHE A 164 -12.70 -1.40 -14.54
N THR A 165 -11.89 -2.13 -15.32
CA THR A 165 -10.46 -2.32 -15.01
C THR A 165 -9.67 -1.02 -15.17
N THR A 166 -10.02 -0.14 -16.13
CA THR A 166 -9.43 1.19 -16.29
C THR A 166 -9.74 2.08 -15.09
N ILE A 167 -11.02 2.15 -14.68
CA ILE A 167 -11.44 2.92 -13.50
C ILE A 167 -10.73 2.38 -12.25
N GLY A 168 -10.73 1.06 -12.05
CA GLY A 168 -10.03 0.44 -10.92
C GLY A 168 -8.52 0.71 -10.92
N ALA A 169 -7.89 0.73 -12.09
CA ALA A 169 -6.46 1.03 -12.19
C ALA A 169 -6.11 2.47 -11.81
N SER A 170 -7.04 3.43 -11.94
CA SER A 170 -6.83 4.79 -11.44
C SER A 170 -6.65 4.83 -9.91
N ALA A 171 -7.38 3.99 -9.18
CA ALA A 171 -7.20 3.81 -7.74
C ALA A 171 -5.86 3.14 -7.40
N ASN A 172 -5.42 2.17 -8.21
CA ASN A 172 -4.10 1.55 -8.06
C ASN A 172 -2.95 2.55 -8.22
N LEU A 173 -3.06 3.48 -9.18
CA LEU A 173 -2.05 4.51 -9.40
C LEU A 173 -1.82 5.36 -8.15
N VAL A 174 -2.91 5.80 -7.51
CA VAL A 174 -2.80 6.66 -6.33
C VAL A 174 -2.49 5.87 -5.06
N PHE A 175 -2.92 4.61 -4.97
CA PHE A 175 -2.59 3.71 -3.86
C PHE A 175 -1.07 3.55 -3.71
N ALA A 176 -0.33 3.49 -4.84
CA ALA A 176 1.13 3.43 -4.84
C ALA A 176 1.82 4.60 -4.10
N PHE A 177 1.10 5.71 -3.89
CA PHE A 177 1.60 6.93 -3.23
C PHE A 177 0.80 7.29 -1.96
N ASN A 178 0.20 6.30 -1.31
CA ASN A 178 -0.64 6.48 -0.11
C ASN A 178 0.04 7.27 1.02
N THR A 179 -0.73 8.13 1.69
CA THR A 179 -0.22 9.11 2.67
C THR A 179 -0.73 8.89 4.09
N GLY A 180 -1.44 7.78 4.32
CA GLY A 180 -2.15 7.50 5.57
C GLY A 180 -1.30 7.44 6.85
N MET A 181 0.03 7.48 6.73
CA MET A 181 0.98 7.53 7.85
C MET A 181 1.90 8.77 7.83
N LEU A 182 1.69 9.73 6.92
CA LEU A 182 2.58 10.87 6.79
C LEU A 182 2.71 11.68 8.10
N PRO A 183 1.62 12.05 8.82
CA PRO A 183 1.73 12.77 10.09
C PRO A 183 2.49 11.98 11.16
N GLU A 184 2.25 10.68 11.25
CA GLU A 184 2.90 9.79 12.22
C GLU A 184 4.41 9.68 11.93
N ILE A 185 4.80 9.58 10.65
CA ILE A 185 6.21 9.66 10.24
C ILE A 185 6.78 11.04 10.58
N GLN A 186 6.03 12.11 10.28
CA GLN A 186 6.44 13.49 10.53
C GLN A 186 6.69 13.79 12.00
N ALA A 187 5.92 13.18 12.89
CA ALA A 187 6.11 13.33 14.33
C ALA A 187 7.48 12.83 14.83
N THR A 188 8.15 11.94 14.08
CA THR A 188 9.47 11.41 14.43
C THR A 188 10.64 12.24 13.87
N ILE A 189 10.35 13.24 13.02
CA ILE A 189 11.38 14.04 12.33
C ILE A 189 11.94 15.11 13.28
N ARG A 190 13.26 15.33 13.22
CA ARG A 190 13.95 16.37 13.99
C ARG A 190 13.52 17.78 13.54
N GLN A 191 13.46 18.72 14.48
CA GLN A 191 13.26 20.14 14.17
C GLN A 191 14.31 20.68 13.19
N PRO A 192 13.96 21.60 12.26
CA PRO A 192 12.62 22.13 11.95
C PRO A 192 11.75 21.13 11.16
N VAL A 193 10.65 20.67 11.76
CA VAL A 193 9.91 19.47 11.33
C VAL A 193 9.31 19.63 9.94
N VAL A 194 8.59 20.72 9.67
CA VAL A 194 7.95 20.97 8.37
C VAL A 194 8.99 21.07 7.26
N LYS A 195 10.09 21.82 7.48
CA LYS A 195 11.15 21.99 6.48
C LYS A 195 11.85 20.67 6.16
N ASN A 196 12.17 19.88 7.18
CA ASN A 196 12.82 18.59 7.00
C ASN A 196 11.89 17.57 6.33
N MET A 197 10.59 17.55 6.69
CA MET A 197 9.60 16.72 6.02
C MET A 197 9.43 17.09 4.55
N MET A 198 9.37 18.38 4.22
CA MET A 198 9.27 18.83 2.82
C MET A 198 10.48 18.38 1.99
N LYS A 199 11.70 18.43 2.54
CA LYS A 199 12.89 17.88 1.86
C LYS A 199 12.77 16.37 1.63
N ALA A 200 12.30 15.63 2.63
CA ALA A 200 12.08 14.19 2.50
C ALA A 200 11.02 13.86 1.43
N LEU A 201 9.92 14.61 1.39
CA LEU A 201 8.89 14.49 0.35
C LEU A 201 9.45 14.78 -1.05
N TYR A 202 10.19 15.87 -1.23
CA TYR A 202 10.80 16.16 -2.52
C TYR A 202 11.77 15.07 -2.95
N PHE A 203 12.60 14.56 -2.04
CA PHE A 203 13.50 13.44 -2.33
C PHE A 203 12.73 12.17 -2.72
N GLN A 204 11.70 11.80 -1.96
CA GLN A 204 10.90 10.60 -2.21
C GLN A 204 10.17 10.66 -3.55
N PHE A 205 9.56 11.79 -3.89
CA PHE A 205 8.79 11.96 -5.13
C PHE A 205 9.63 12.35 -6.36
N THR A 206 10.96 12.45 -6.22
CA THR A 206 11.88 12.68 -7.35
C THR A 206 12.84 11.51 -7.53
N VAL A 207 13.70 11.24 -6.55
CA VAL A 207 14.69 10.16 -6.58
C VAL A 207 14.09 8.85 -6.09
N GLY A 208 13.33 8.90 -4.99
CA GLY A 208 12.74 7.72 -4.37
C GLY A 208 11.70 6.98 -5.24
N VAL A 209 11.08 7.66 -6.21
CA VAL A 209 10.10 7.07 -7.13
C VAL A 209 10.75 6.35 -8.32
N VAL A 210 12.03 6.64 -8.61
CA VAL A 210 12.74 6.06 -9.77
C VAL A 210 12.74 4.52 -9.75
N PRO A 211 13.03 3.83 -8.63
CA PRO A 211 12.99 2.36 -8.60
C PRO A 211 11.60 1.79 -8.92
N LEU A 212 10.53 2.44 -8.47
CA LEU A 212 9.15 2.04 -8.79
C LEU A 212 8.89 2.14 -10.29
N TYR A 213 9.24 3.27 -10.91
CA TYR A 213 9.10 3.47 -12.35
C TYR A 213 9.96 2.50 -13.16
N LEU A 214 11.20 2.28 -12.73
CA LEU A 214 12.13 1.40 -13.38
C LEU A 214 11.57 -0.02 -13.48
N ILE A 215 11.08 -0.61 -12.39
CA ILE A 215 10.46 -1.94 -12.43
C ILE A 215 9.13 -1.92 -13.20
N THR A 216 8.29 -0.92 -12.97
CA THR A 216 6.94 -0.89 -13.55
C THR A 216 7.00 -0.75 -15.08
N PHE A 217 7.86 0.13 -15.58
CA PHE A 217 8.03 0.36 -17.02
C PHE A 217 8.76 -0.79 -17.69
N THR A 218 9.84 -1.31 -17.09
CA THR A 218 10.54 -2.46 -17.70
C THR A 218 9.74 -3.75 -17.65
N GLY A 219 9.02 -4.01 -16.57
CA GLY A 219 8.12 -5.16 -16.47
C GLY A 219 7.02 -5.09 -17.52
N TYR A 220 6.35 -3.94 -17.65
CA TYR A 220 5.30 -3.79 -18.66
C TYR A 220 5.85 -3.82 -20.09
N TRP A 221 7.05 -3.27 -20.33
CA TRP A 221 7.72 -3.35 -21.63
C TRP A 221 8.10 -4.79 -22.01
N ALA A 222 8.59 -5.57 -21.06
CA ALA A 222 9.04 -6.93 -21.29
C ALA A 222 7.87 -7.88 -21.58
N TYR A 223 6.75 -7.74 -20.85
CA TYR A 223 5.66 -8.72 -20.83
C TYR A 223 4.32 -8.21 -21.39
N GLY A 224 4.15 -6.92 -21.65
CA GLY A 224 2.95 -6.35 -22.26
C GLY A 224 1.66 -6.71 -21.53
N SER A 225 0.61 -7.07 -22.28
CA SER A 225 -0.70 -7.47 -21.76
C SER A 225 -0.68 -8.76 -20.91
N SER A 226 0.39 -9.56 -21.00
CA SER A 226 0.57 -10.81 -20.22
C SER A 226 1.22 -10.58 -18.84
N THR A 227 1.48 -9.33 -18.46
CA THR A 227 2.06 -9.01 -17.15
C THR A 227 1.10 -9.40 -16.02
N GLN A 228 1.54 -10.26 -15.11
CA GLN A 228 0.79 -10.67 -13.92
C GLN A 228 0.90 -9.63 -12.79
N ALA A 229 -0.02 -9.70 -11.82
CA ALA A 229 -0.02 -8.80 -10.67
C ALA A 229 1.25 -8.92 -9.82
N TYR A 230 1.81 -10.13 -9.70
CA TYR A 230 3.12 -10.37 -9.08
C TYR A 230 4.18 -10.59 -10.16
N LEU A 231 4.98 -9.56 -10.43
CA LEU A 231 5.89 -9.50 -11.59
C LEU A 231 6.88 -10.68 -11.67
N MET A 232 7.37 -11.18 -10.53
CA MET A 232 8.34 -12.28 -10.50
C MET A 232 7.79 -13.61 -11.05
N ASN A 233 6.48 -13.73 -11.23
CA ASN A 233 5.90 -14.88 -11.92
C ASN A 233 6.16 -14.84 -13.43
N ASN A 234 6.33 -13.66 -14.04
CA ASN A 234 6.60 -13.53 -15.47
C ASN A 234 8.08 -13.74 -15.83
N VAL A 235 9.00 -13.51 -14.89
CA VAL A 235 10.43 -13.44 -15.20
C VAL A 235 11.06 -14.82 -15.43
N ASN A 236 11.96 -14.89 -16.41
CA ASN A 236 12.72 -16.09 -16.76
C ASN A 236 14.18 -15.93 -16.37
N GLY A 237 14.74 -16.92 -15.68
CA GLY A 237 16.12 -16.83 -15.21
C GLY A 237 16.55 -18.00 -14.35
N PRO A 238 17.81 -17.97 -13.87
CA PRO A 238 18.34 -19.00 -12.98
C PRO A 238 17.49 -19.14 -11.71
N VAL A 239 17.24 -20.38 -11.31
CA VAL A 239 16.40 -20.72 -10.16
C VAL A 239 16.86 -20.03 -8.88
N TRP A 240 18.16 -20.02 -8.60
CA TRP A 240 18.73 -19.40 -7.39
C TRP A 240 18.42 -17.90 -7.31
N LEU A 241 18.45 -17.20 -8.45
CA LEU A 241 18.24 -15.76 -8.51
C LEU A 241 16.76 -15.42 -8.31
N LYS A 242 15.86 -16.18 -8.95
CA LYS A 242 14.41 -16.04 -8.72
C LYS A 242 14.04 -16.37 -7.27
N ALA A 243 14.59 -17.45 -6.71
CA ALA A 243 14.37 -17.84 -5.32
C ALA A 243 14.84 -16.74 -4.35
N THR A 244 16.02 -16.18 -4.57
CA THR A 244 16.58 -15.09 -3.74
C THR A 244 15.67 -13.85 -3.76
N ALA A 245 15.20 -13.44 -4.93
CA ALA A 245 14.30 -12.29 -5.06
C ALA A 245 12.92 -12.53 -4.40
N ASN A 246 12.35 -13.72 -4.54
CA ASN A 246 11.09 -14.07 -3.91
C ASN A 246 11.22 -14.19 -2.38
N ILE A 247 12.29 -14.76 -1.86
CA ILE A 247 12.57 -14.80 -0.42
C ILE A 247 12.75 -13.36 0.12
N ALA A 248 13.48 -12.52 -0.60
CA ALA A 248 13.63 -11.11 -0.24
C ALA A 248 12.27 -10.38 -0.23
N ALA A 249 11.43 -10.57 -1.24
CA ALA A 249 10.07 -10.00 -1.29
C ALA A 249 9.20 -10.48 -0.12
N PHE A 250 9.28 -11.76 0.23
CA PHE A 250 8.58 -12.33 1.38
C PHE A 250 9.01 -11.67 2.70
N LEU A 251 10.32 -11.65 2.99
CA LEU A 251 10.86 -11.07 4.23
C LEU A 251 10.59 -9.56 4.31
N GLN A 252 10.71 -8.84 3.19
CA GLN A 252 10.40 -7.43 3.09
C GLN A 252 8.91 -7.16 3.38
N SER A 253 8.01 -7.98 2.85
CA SER A 253 6.57 -7.87 3.08
C SER A 253 6.20 -8.08 4.54
N VAL A 254 6.83 -9.06 5.21
CA VAL A 254 6.66 -9.28 6.66
C VAL A 254 7.07 -8.02 7.43
N ILE A 255 8.23 -7.44 7.16
CA ILE A 255 8.69 -6.23 7.87
C ILE A 255 7.77 -5.04 7.58
N ALA A 256 7.41 -4.83 6.31
CA ALA A 256 6.58 -3.70 5.88
C ALA A 256 5.19 -3.73 6.52
N LEU A 257 4.55 -4.90 6.56
CA LEU A 257 3.26 -5.10 7.24
C LEU A 257 3.31 -4.59 8.68
N HIS A 258 4.40 -4.85 9.40
CA HIS A 258 4.51 -4.44 10.81
C HIS A 258 4.63 -2.94 10.99
N ILE A 259 5.22 -2.24 10.03
CA ILE A 259 5.27 -0.77 10.03
C ILE A 259 3.85 -0.22 9.93
N PHE A 260 3.03 -0.76 9.03
CA PHE A 260 1.63 -0.31 8.85
C PHE A 260 0.69 -0.82 9.95
N ALA A 261 0.98 -1.95 10.58
CA ALA A 261 0.22 -2.43 11.73
C ALA A 261 0.55 -1.68 13.03
N SER A 262 1.71 -1.02 13.10
CA SER A 262 2.22 -0.38 14.32
C SER A 262 1.27 0.66 14.94
N PRO A 263 0.61 1.56 14.17
CA PRO A 263 -0.30 2.55 14.75
C PRO A 263 -1.56 1.90 15.35
N MET A 264 -1.98 0.75 14.82
CA MET A 264 -3.11 0.00 15.36
C MET A 264 -2.72 -0.66 16.68
N TYR A 265 -1.53 -1.27 16.74
CA TYR A 265 -1.01 -1.87 17.97
C TYR A 265 -0.86 -0.83 19.07
N GLU A 266 -0.26 0.33 18.77
CA GLU A 266 -0.12 1.43 19.73
C GLU A 266 -1.48 1.92 20.25
N TYR A 267 -2.47 2.05 19.37
CA TYR A 267 -3.82 2.46 19.76
C TYR A 267 -4.49 1.45 20.70
N LEU A 268 -4.39 0.15 20.39
CA LEU A 268 -4.94 -0.91 21.23
C LEU A 268 -4.23 -0.98 22.59
N ASP A 269 -2.89 -0.94 22.58
CA ASP A 269 -2.08 -0.97 23.80
C ASP A 269 -2.42 0.23 24.72
N THR A 270 -2.61 1.43 24.14
CA THR A 270 -3.02 2.63 24.88
C THR A 270 -4.44 2.50 25.44
N LYS A 271 -5.41 2.03 24.62
CA LYS A 271 -6.81 1.93 25.02
C LYS A 271 -7.04 0.91 26.14
N TYR A 272 -6.29 -0.19 26.14
CA TYR A 272 -6.38 -1.25 27.14
C TYR A 272 -5.38 -1.08 28.29
N GLY A 273 -4.66 0.06 28.35
CA GLY A 273 -3.80 0.40 29.47
C GLY A 273 -2.61 -0.54 29.66
N VAL A 274 -2.09 -1.10 28.58
CA VAL A 274 -0.96 -2.04 28.62
C VAL A 274 0.34 -1.24 28.76
N THR A 275 0.70 -0.93 29.99
CA THR A 275 1.96 -0.25 30.35
C THR A 275 2.88 -1.20 31.13
N GLY A 276 4.20 -1.02 31.01
CA GLY A 276 5.20 -1.81 31.73
C GLY A 276 5.99 -2.79 30.87
N ASN A 277 6.54 -3.85 31.49
CA ASN A 277 7.44 -4.80 30.82
C ASN A 277 6.73 -5.55 29.69
N ALA A 278 7.30 -5.50 28.49
CA ALA A 278 6.77 -6.16 27.29
C ALA A 278 6.71 -7.69 27.41
N LEU A 279 7.51 -8.29 28.29
CA LEU A 279 7.60 -9.73 28.51
C LEU A 279 6.76 -10.22 29.71
N ALA A 280 6.09 -9.32 30.44
CA ALA A 280 5.19 -9.75 31.51
C ALA A 280 4.09 -10.65 30.93
N ILE A 281 3.79 -11.78 31.59
CA ILE A 281 2.85 -12.80 31.08
C ILE A 281 1.51 -12.18 30.67
N LYS A 282 0.96 -11.27 31.47
CA LYS A 282 -0.27 -10.53 31.16
C LYS A 282 -0.16 -9.72 29.85
N ASN A 283 0.97 -9.03 29.63
CA ASN A 283 1.21 -8.20 28.46
C ASN A 283 1.51 -9.05 27.22
N LEU A 284 2.20 -10.19 27.40
CA LEU A 284 2.47 -11.15 26.34
C LEU A 284 1.18 -11.86 25.89
N SER A 285 0.35 -12.33 26.83
CA SER A 285 -0.95 -12.94 26.52
C SER A 285 -1.89 -11.95 25.83
N PHE A 286 -1.95 -10.70 26.29
CA PHE A 286 -2.72 -9.64 25.62
C PHE A 286 -2.20 -9.41 24.19
N ARG A 287 -0.88 -9.35 24.00
CA ARG A 287 -0.27 -9.16 22.67
C ARG A 287 -0.60 -10.31 21.73
N VAL A 288 -0.46 -11.55 22.19
CA VAL A 288 -0.78 -12.74 21.39
C VAL A 288 -2.26 -12.74 21.02
N LEU A 289 -3.15 -12.47 21.98
CA LEU A 289 -4.58 -12.51 21.73
C LEU A 289 -5.04 -11.38 20.80
N VAL A 290 -4.60 -10.15 21.04
CA VAL A 290 -5.05 -8.97 20.29
C VAL A 290 -4.32 -8.82 18.96
N ARG A 291 -2.98 -8.87 18.95
CA ARG A 291 -2.22 -8.75 17.69
C ARG A 291 -2.33 -10.02 16.85
N GLY A 292 -2.29 -11.19 17.49
CA GLY A 292 -2.49 -12.47 16.82
C GLY A 292 -3.92 -12.62 16.31
N GLY A 293 -4.94 -12.24 17.07
CA GLY A 293 -6.33 -12.22 16.60
C GLY A 293 -6.55 -11.28 15.41
N TYR A 294 -5.98 -10.07 15.46
CA TYR A 294 -6.02 -9.12 14.36
C TYR A 294 -5.36 -9.69 13.09
N LEU A 295 -4.16 -10.27 13.22
CA LEU A 295 -3.46 -10.86 12.08
C LEU A 295 -4.13 -12.14 11.58
N ALA A 296 -4.71 -12.96 12.45
CA ALA A 296 -5.47 -14.14 12.06
C ALA A 296 -6.69 -13.75 11.22
N PHE A 297 -7.45 -12.75 11.66
CA PHE A 297 -8.58 -12.22 10.88
C PHE A 297 -8.12 -11.62 9.54
N ASN A 298 -7.03 -10.86 9.54
CA ASN A 298 -6.48 -10.28 8.31
C ASN A 298 -5.98 -11.36 7.32
N THR A 299 -5.31 -12.39 7.85
CA THR A 299 -4.86 -13.56 7.08
C THR A 299 -6.04 -14.32 6.49
N PHE A 300 -7.13 -14.49 7.27
CA PHE A 300 -8.34 -15.13 6.78
C PHE A 300 -8.95 -14.37 5.60
N VAL A 301 -9.09 -13.04 5.71
CA VAL A 301 -9.58 -12.20 4.60
C VAL A 301 -8.66 -12.28 3.38
N SER A 302 -7.34 -12.27 3.61
CA SER A 302 -6.33 -12.41 2.55
C SER A 302 -6.45 -13.74 1.81
N ALA A 303 -6.70 -14.83 2.54
CA ALA A 303 -6.82 -16.18 1.99
C ALA A 303 -8.16 -16.40 1.27
N LEU A 304 -9.21 -15.68 1.70
CA LEU A 304 -10.53 -15.74 1.08
C LEU A 304 -10.57 -15.01 -0.28
N LEU A 305 -9.89 -13.87 -0.38
CA LEU A 305 -9.90 -13.01 -1.56
C LEU A 305 -8.46 -12.63 -1.99
N PRO A 306 -7.68 -13.59 -2.54
CA PRO A 306 -6.28 -13.37 -2.90
C PRO A 306 -6.07 -12.56 -4.20
N PHE A 307 -6.98 -11.65 -4.53
CA PHE A 307 -6.93 -10.82 -5.74
C PHE A 307 -6.12 -9.55 -5.50
N LEU A 308 -4.79 -9.65 -5.54
CA LEU A 308 -3.88 -8.54 -5.19
C LEU A 308 -4.24 -7.23 -5.92
N GLY A 309 -4.43 -7.29 -7.24
CA GLY A 309 -4.71 -6.11 -8.08
C GLY A 309 -6.05 -5.42 -7.77
N ASP A 310 -7.10 -6.20 -7.56
CA ASP A 310 -8.44 -5.69 -7.24
C ASP A 310 -8.51 -5.17 -5.81
N PHE A 311 -7.82 -5.85 -4.91
CA PHE A 311 -7.74 -5.43 -3.52
C PHE A 311 -6.98 -4.10 -3.36
N MET A 312 -5.88 -3.92 -4.11
CA MET A 312 -5.20 -2.63 -4.21
C MET A 312 -6.14 -1.54 -4.74
N SER A 313 -7.01 -1.88 -5.69
CA SER A 313 -7.94 -0.94 -6.30
C SER A 313 -9.02 -0.52 -5.31
N LEU A 314 -9.59 -1.48 -4.58
CA LEU A 314 -10.55 -1.26 -3.51
C LEU A 314 -9.96 -0.40 -2.40
N THR A 315 -8.70 -0.67 -2.02
CA THR A 315 -7.97 0.09 -1.01
C THR A 315 -7.78 1.53 -1.48
N GLY A 316 -7.32 1.73 -2.71
CA GLY A 316 -7.19 3.05 -3.32
C GLY A 316 -8.51 3.82 -3.32
N ALA A 317 -9.59 3.14 -3.68
CA ALA A 317 -10.93 3.68 -3.78
C ALA A 317 -11.51 4.18 -2.45
N ILE A 318 -11.54 3.30 -1.44
CA ILE A 318 -12.26 3.53 -0.17
C ILE A 318 -11.40 4.27 0.85
N SER A 319 -10.07 4.18 0.74
CA SER A 319 -9.17 4.72 1.77
C SER A 319 -8.22 5.78 1.23
N THR A 320 -7.52 5.51 0.13
CA THR A 320 -6.49 6.44 -0.36
C THR A 320 -7.12 7.71 -0.91
N PHE A 321 -8.15 7.64 -1.77
CA PHE A 321 -8.83 8.84 -2.25
C PHE A 321 -9.38 9.72 -1.11
N PRO A 322 -10.18 9.17 -0.16
CA PRO A 322 -10.73 9.97 0.93
C PRO A 322 -9.67 10.56 1.85
N LEU A 323 -8.68 9.77 2.28
CA LEU A 323 -7.67 10.24 3.23
C LEU A 323 -6.63 11.12 2.56
N THR A 324 -6.05 10.67 1.44
CA THR A 324 -4.89 11.33 0.83
C THR A 324 -5.29 12.57 0.07
N PHE A 325 -6.37 12.53 -0.71
CA PHE A 325 -6.66 13.61 -1.66
C PHE A 325 -7.83 14.48 -1.20
N ILE A 326 -8.95 13.87 -0.80
CA ILE A 326 -10.14 14.63 -0.38
C ILE A 326 -9.85 15.34 0.94
N LEU A 327 -9.49 14.58 1.98
CA LEU A 327 -9.32 15.13 3.31
C LEU A 327 -8.13 16.08 3.37
N ALA A 328 -7.02 15.82 2.68
CA ALA A 328 -5.89 16.74 2.64
C ALA A 328 -6.21 18.10 2.02
N ASN A 329 -6.88 18.10 0.85
CA ASN A 329 -7.27 19.35 0.20
C ASN A 329 -8.29 20.11 1.04
N HIS A 330 -9.30 19.42 1.57
CA HIS A 330 -10.36 20.04 2.36
C HIS A 330 -9.82 20.58 3.71
N MET A 331 -8.96 19.81 4.40
CA MET A 331 -8.32 20.25 5.65
C MET A 331 -7.48 21.51 5.44
N TYR A 332 -6.68 21.54 4.38
CA TYR A 332 -5.86 22.70 4.08
C TYR A 332 -6.70 23.94 3.74
N LEU A 333 -7.76 23.75 2.95
CA LEU A 333 -8.73 24.80 2.62
C LEU A 333 -9.34 25.41 3.87
N VAL A 334 -9.79 24.59 4.83
CA VAL A 334 -10.44 25.05 6.06
C VAL A 334 -9.43 25.69 7.00
N ALA A 335 -8.27 25.07 7.21
CA ALA A 335 -7.21 25.57 8.08
C ALA A 335 -6.64 26.93 7.62
N LYS A 336 -6.56 27.16 6.30
CA LYS A 336 -5.98 28.39 5.72
C LYS A 336 -7.01 29.29 5.04
N LYS A 337 -8.31 29.11 5.29
CA LYS A 337 -9.42 29.82 4.61
C LYS A 337 -9.21 31.33 4.44
N ASN A 338 -8.70 32.01 5.47
CA ASN A 338 -8.51 33.47 5.46
C ASN A 338 -7.24 33.93 4.72
N LYS A 339 -6.32 33.02 4.41
CA LYS A 339 -5.05 33.31 3.71
C LYS A 339 -5.06 32.89 2.23
N LEU A 340 -6.10 32.17 1.79
CA LEU A 340 -6.21 31.65 0.44
C LEU A 340 -7.00 32.59 -0.48
N THR A 341 -6.51 32.77 -1.70
CA THR A 341 -7.22 33.52 -2.75
C THR A 341 -8.45 32.73 -3.25
N SER A 342 -9.41 33.40 -3.89
CA SER A 342 -10.62 32.75 -4.42
C SER A 342 -10.28 31.64 -5.43
N MET A 343 -9.24 31.83 -6.25
CA MET A 343 -8.77 30.81 -7.19
C MET A 343 -8.18 29.58 -6.49
N GLN A 344 -7.42 29.76 -5.41
CA GLN A 344 -6.90 28.64 -4.62
C GLN A 344 -8.03 27.88 -3.92
N LYS A 345 -9.06 28.58 -3.44
CA LYS A 345 -10.25 27.95 -2.85
C LYS A 345 -10.99 27.10 -3.88
N LEU A 346 -11.19 27.62 -5.09
CA LEU A 346 -11.81 26.89 -6.19
C LEU A 346 -10.99 25.65 -6.56
N TRP A 347 -9.67 25.77 -6.67
CA TRP A 347 -8.77 24.64 -6.96
C TRP A 347 -8.90 23.49 -5.94
N HIS A 348 -8.92 23.80 -4.64
CA HIS A 348 -9.09 22.77 -3.61
C HIS A 348 -10.48 22.12 -3.67
N TRP A 349 -11.53 22.89 -3.92
CA TRP A 349 -12.89 22.35 -4.10
C TRP A 349 -13.01 21.45 -5.33
N LEU A 350 -12.41 21.85 -6.46
CA LEU A 350 -12.37 21.02 -7.68
C LEU A 350 -11.67 19.69 -7.42
N ASN A 351 -10.53 19.69 -6.71
CA ASN A 351 -9.86 18.46 -6.31
C ASN A 351 -10.75 17.59 -5.40
N VAL A 352 -11.39 18.18 -4.40
CA VAL A 352 -12.31 17.45 -3.49
C VAL A 352 -13.44 16.79 -4.28
N CYS A 353 -14.09 17.50 -5.19
CA CYS A 353 -15.17 16.96 -6.01
C CYS A 353 -14.67 15.87 -6.98
N PHE A 354 -13.57 16.13 -7.69
CA PHE A 354 -12.99 15.19 -8.65
C PHE A 354 -12.59 13.87 -7.96
N PHE A 355 -11.82 13.93 -6.87
CA PHE A 355 -11.42 12.73 -6.14
C PHE A 355 -12.60 12.06 -5.42
N GLY A 356 -13.64 12.81 -5.05
CA GLY A 356 -14.90 12.27 -4.55
C GLY A 356 -15.61 11.38 -5.57
N VAL A 357 -15.79 11.89 -6.79
CA VAL A 357 -16.39 11.11 -7.89
C VAL A 357 -15.54 9.90 -8.24
N MET A 358 -14.22 10.08 -8.34
CA MET A 358 -13.27 8.99 -8.62
C MET A 358 -13.28 7.90 -7.54
N SER A 359 -13.40 8.28 -6.26
CA SER A 359 -13.51 7.35 -5.14
C SER A 359 -14.74 6.45 -5.26
N VAL A 360 -15.91 7.04 -5.53
CA VAL A 360 -17.17 6.29 -5.69
C VAL A 360 -17.11 5.39 -6.93
N ALA A 361 -16.71 5.94 -8.08
CA ALA A 361 -16.60 5.17 -9.32
C ALA A 361 -15.63 4.00 -9.19
N SER A 362 -14.47 4.21 -8.55
CA SER A 362 -13.47 3.17 -8.32
C SER A 362 -13.92 2.13 -7.30
N ALA A 363 -14.69 2.51 -6.28
CA ALA A 363 -15.23 1.56 -5.32
C ALA A 363 -16.24 0.61 -5.99
N ILE A 364 -17.14 1.15 -6.82
CA ILE A 364 -18.09 0.35 -7.61
C ILE A 364 -17.33 -0.58 -8.56
N ALA A 365 -16.29 -0.07 -9.23
CA ALA A 365 -15.47 -0.88 -10.14
C ALA A 365 -14.74 -2.01 -9.41
N ALA A 366 -14.06 -1.72 -8.30
CA ALA A 366 -13.34 -2.71 -7.53
C ALA A 366 -14.27 -3.78 -6.94
N LEU A 367 -15.44 -3.40 -6.40
CA LEU A 367 -16.43 -4.37 -5.92
C LEU A 367 -16.96 -5.28 -7.04
N ARG A 368 -17.18 -4.72 -8.23
CA ARG A 368 -17.60 -5.51 -9.39
C ARG A 368 -16.49 -6.47 -9.85
N LEU A 369 -15.24 -6.01 -9.90
CA LEU A 369 -14.11 -6.85 -10.30
C LEU A 369 -13.94 -8.03 -9.34
N ILE A 370 -13.93 -7.75 -8.03
CA ILE A 370 -13.90 -8.80 -6.98
C ILE A 370 -15.09 -9.74 -7.13
N ALA A 371 -16.30 -9.24 -7.37
CA ALA A 371 -17.49 -10.09 -7.52
C ALA A 371 -17.46 -10.95 -8.79
N VAL A 372 -16.85 -10.48 -9.88
CA VAL A 372 -16.68 -11.25 -11.11
C VAL A 372 -15.59 -12.32 -10.92
N ASP A 373 -14.44 -11.94 -10.36
CA ASP A 373 -13.32 -12.85 -10.12
C ASP A 373 -13.66 -13.90 -9.05
N SER A 374 -14.52 -13.54 -8.09
CA SER A 374 -15.05 -14.50 -7.09
C SER A 374 -16.00 -15.54 -7.69
N LYS A 375 -16.60 -15.31 -8.87
CA LYS A 375 -17.48 -16.30 -9.52
C LYS A 375 -16.70 -17.41 -10.21
N THR A 376 -15.49 -17.12 -10.68
CA THR A 376 -14.58 -18.09 -11.28
C THR A 376 -13.66 -18.72 -10.23
N TYR A 377 -13.55 -18.11 -9.05
CA TYR A 377 -12.80 -18.63 -7.92
C TYR A 377 -13.65 -19.58 -7.06
N HIS A 378 -13.33 -20.87 -7.05
CA HIS A 378 -13.81 -21.76 -6.01
C HIS A 378 -13.11 -21.43 -4.68
N LEU A 379 -13.81 -21.51 -3.55
CA LEU A 379 -13.26 -21.18 -2.24
C LEU A 379 -11.97 -21.98 -2.00
N PHE A 380 -10.86 -21.26 -1.79
CA PHE A 380 -9.49 -21.80 -1.73
C PHE A 380 -8.98 -22.46 -3.03
N ALA A 381 -9.38 -21.99 -4.20
CA ALA A 381 -8.79 -22.37 -5.49
C ALA A 381 -7.39 -21.79 -5.66
N ASP A 382 -6.64 -22.38 -6.59
CA ASP A 382 -5.35 -21.83 -6.98
C ASP A 382 -5.54 -20.79 -8.08
N LEU A 383 -4.84 -19.65 -7.95
CA LEU A 383 -4.76 -18.58 -8.96
C LEU A 383 -3.48 -18.71 -9.78
#